data_AF-A0A258ZNX5-F1
#
_entry.id   AF-A0A258ZNX5-F1
#
_cell.length_a   1.000
_cell.length_b   1.000
_cell.length_c   1.000
_cell.angle_alpha   90.00
_cell.angle_beta   90.00
_cell.angle_gamma   90.00
#
_symmetry.space_group_name_H-M   'P 1'
#
loop_
_entity.id
_entity.type
_entity.pdbx_description
1 polymer ?
#
loop_
_entity_poly.entity_id
_entity_poly.type
_entity_poly.pdbx_seq_one_letter_code
_entity_poly.pdbx_strand_id
1 'polypeptide(L)'
;MVYVATLIANPSDATLTREMVHAARSVLPGAEEERVLAADVAVDIPFDPELGADTRILADSVRAALAGAPVDVVVQLAAARRKRLFIADMDSTMIGQECIDELADVIGIKAHVAAI
;
A
#
# COMPACT_ATOMS: atom_id res chain seq x y z
N MET A 1 17.57 -12.14 6.80
CA MET A 1 17.19 -10.80 7.36
C MET A 1 15.70 -10.69 7.20
N VAL A 2 14.95 -10.40 8.27
CA VAL A 2 13.48 -10.42 8.19
C VAL A 2 12.94 -9.26 7.33
N TYR A 3 12.18 -9.61 6.30
CA TYR A 3 11.36 -8.70 5.49
C TYR A 3 9.91 -8.79 5.94
N VAL A 4 9.12 -7.80 5.53
CA VAL A 4 7.67 -7.82 5.68
C VAL A 4 7.03 -7.46 4.35
N ALA A 5 6.07 -8.27 3.94
CA ALA A 5 5.11 -7.94 2.90
C ALA A 5 3.85 -7.40 3.57
N THR A 6 3.47 -6.15 3.28
CA THR A 6 2.22 -5.57 3.75
C THR A 6 1.23 -5.56 2.60
N LEU A 7 0.07 -6.18 2.82
CA LEU A 7 -1.08 -6.15 1.91
C LEU A 7 -2.07 -5.10 2.41
N ILE A 8 -2.58 -4.25 1.52
CA ILE A 8 -3.48 -3.15 1.87
C ILE A 8 -4.64 -3.09 0.87
N ALA A 9 -5.86 -3.33 1.31
CA ALA A 9 -7.08 -3.08 0.55
C ALA A 9 -7.61 -1.66 0.82
N ASN A 10 -8.48 -1.17 -0.06
CA ASN A 10 -9.23 0.05 0.19
C ASN A 10 -10.05 -0.08 1.50
N PRO A 11 -9.84 0.77 2.51
CA PRO A 11 -10.59 0.70 3.77
C PRO A 11 -12.10 0.86 3.61
N SER A 12 -12.57 1.51 2.54
CA SER A 12 -14.00 1.69 2.26
C SER A 12 -14.69 0.40 1.81
N ASP A 13 -13.94 -0.52 1.20
CA ASP A 13 -14.48 -1.77 0.65
C ASP A 13 -14.08 -3.00 1.49
N ALA A 14 -12.95 -2.92 2.21
CA ALA A 14 -12.42 -3.95 3.11
C ALA A 14 -12.40 -5.36 2.47
N THR A 15 -11.81 -5.46 1.28
CA THR A 15 -11.87 -6.66 0.43
C THR A 15 -10.75 -7.68 0.68
N LEU A 16 -9.90 -7.50 1.70
CA LEU A 16 -8.77 -8.39 1.93
C LEU A 16 -9.23 -9.71 2.55
N THR A 17 -9.33 -10.77 1.76
CA THR A 17 -9.80 -12.08 2.23
C THR A 17 -8.68 -12.98 2.76
N ARG A 18 -9.06 -14.02 3.51
CA ARG A 18 -8.11 -15.04 4.00
C ARG A 18 -7.44 -15.80 2.85
N GLU A 19 -8.15 -16.05 1.76
CA GLU A 19 -7.63 -16.72 0.57
C GLU A 19 -6.54 -15.88 -0.09
N MET A 20 -6.71 -14.56 -0.14
CA MET A 20 -5.71 -13.64 -0.67
C MET A 20 -4.44 -13.61 0.19
N VAL A 21 -4.61 -13.56 1.52
CA VAL A 21 -3.49 -13.64 2.46
C VAL A 21 -2.77 -14.99 2.31
N HIS A 22 -3.50 -16.09 2.19
CA HIS A 22 -2.93 -17.41 1.96
C HIS A 22 -2.15 -17.48 0.63
N ALA A 23 -2.71 -16.96 -0.47
CA ALA A 23 -2.05 -16.91 -1.77
C ALA A 23 -0.75 -16.11 -1.70
N ALA A 24 -0.75 -14.94 -1.07
CA ALA A 24 0.44 -14.13 -0.86
C ALA A 24 1.50 -14.85 -0.02
N ARG A 25 1.10 -15.52 1.08
CA ARG A 25 2.02 -16.30 1.92
C ARG A 25 2.66 -17.45 1.15
N SER A 26 1.93 -18.09 0.23
CA SER A 26 2.40 -19.26 -0.52
C SER A 26 3.60 -18.97 -1.44
N VAL A 27 3.78 -17.72 -1.87
CA VAL A 27 4.87 -17.30 -2.76
C VAL A 27 6.04 -16.60 -2.03
N LEU A 28 5.89 -16.32 -0.73
CA LEU A 28 6.92 -15.68 0.08
C LEU A 28 7.79 -16.74 0.78
N PRO A 29 9.11 -16.75 0.55
CA PRO A 29 10.00 -17.75 1.15
C PRO A 29 10.08 -17.57 2.66
N GLY A 30 9.83 -18.64 3.42
CA GLY A 30 9.86 -18.61 4.88
C GLY A 30 8.78 -17.70 5.48
N ALA A 31 7.63 -17.54 4.83
CA ALA A 31 6.52 -16.74 5.35
C ALA A 31 6.02 -17.25 6.70
N GLU A 32 6.06 -16.37 7.70
CA GLU A 32 5.50 -16.60 9.03
C GLU A 32 3.99 -16.35 9.05
N GLU A 33 3.37 -16.45 10.23
CA GLU A 33 1.97 -16.10 10.44
C GLU A 33 1.73 -14.60 10.17
N GLU A 34 0.62 -14.28 9.53
CA GLU A 34 0.25 -12.90 9.30
C GLU A 34 -0.10 -12.17 10.60
N ARG A 35 0.26 -10.89 10.65
CA ARG A 35 -0.18 -9.97 11.68
C ARG A 35 -1.24 -9.06 11.10
N VAL A 36 -2.47 -9.18 11.58
CA VAL A 36 -3.56 -8.27 11.21
C VAL A 36 -3.26 -6.87 11.76
N LEU A 37 -3.25 -5.88 10.88
CA LEU A 37 -3.10 -4.46 11.21
C LEU A 37 -4.47 -3.78 11.29
N ALA A 38 -5.36 -4.14 10.36
CA ALA A 38 -6.75 -3.73 10.31
C ALA A 38 -7.57 -4.88 9.69
N ALA A 39 -8.66 -5.29 10.34
CA ALA A 39 -9.49 -6.40 9.89
C ALA A 39 -9.98 -6.16 8.46
N ASP A 40 -9.80 -7.16 7.60
CA ASP A 40 -10.21 -7.16 6.18
C ASP A 40 -9.63 -6.01 5.32
N VAL A 41 -8.68 -5.24 5.87
CA VAL A 41 -8.07 -4.08 5.21
C VAL A 41 -6.58 -4.24 5.07
N ALA A 42 -5.86 -4.60 6.14
CA ALA A 42 -4.41 -4.65 6.09
C ALA A 42 -3.80 -5.74 6.97
N VAL A 43 -2.83 -6.46 6.39
CA VAL A 43 -2.01 -7.44 7.12
C VAL A 43 -0.53 -7.25 6.80
N ASP A 44 0.31 -7.57 7.78
CA ASP A 44 1.74 -7.79 7.60
C ASP A 44 2.02 -9.30 7.52
N ILE A 45 2.89 -9.70 6.62
CA ILE A 45 3.40 -11.07 6.50
C ILE A 45 4.94 -10.99 6.67
N PRO A 46 5.48 -11.37 7.84
CA PRO A 46 6.93 -11.51 8.02
C PRO A 46 7.46 -12.69 7.19
N PHE A 47 8.64 -12.54 6.61
CA PHE A 47 9.29 -13.62 5.86
C PHE A 47 10.82 -13.41 5.80
N ASP A 48 11.59 -14.46 5.49
CA ASP A 48 13.06 -14.43 5.47
C ASP A 48 13.61 -14.98 4.14
N PRO A 49 13.82 -14.12 3.13
CA PRO A 49 14.38 -14.52 1.85
C PRO A 49 15.90 -14.67 1.92
N GLU A 50 16.49 -15.25 0.88
CA GLU A 50 17.94 -15.31 0.72
C GLU A 50 18.60 -13.93 0.69
N LEU A 51 19.88 -13.87 1.05
CA LEU A 51 20.65 -12.63 1.09
C LEU A 51 20.70 -11.98 -0.30
N GLY A 52 20.35 -10.70 -0.39
CA GLY A 52 20.37 -9.95 -1.64
C GLY A 52 19.10 -10.08 -2.48
N ALA A 53 18.02 -10.67 -1.94
CA ALA A 53 16.74 -10.72 -2.62
C ALA A 53 16.21 -9.31 -3.00
N ASP A 54 15.72 -9.19 -4.23
CA ASP A 54 15.13 -7.95 -4.72
C ASP A 54 13.67 -7.83 -4.26
N THR A 55 13.41 -6.82 -3.45
CA THR A 55 12.06 -6.49 -2.95
C THR A 55 11.03 -6.28 -4.05
N ARG A 56 11.44 -5.78 -5.23
CA ARG A 56 10.54 -5.55 -6.36
C ARG A 56 10.05 -6.88 -6.95
N ILE A 57 10.97 -7.81 -7.19
CA ILE A 57 10.65 -9.15 -7.72
C ILE A 57 9.74 -9.90 -6.73
N LEU A 58 10.01 -9.80 -5.43
CA LEU A 58 9.17 -10.39 -4.38
C LEU A 58 7.77 -9.76 -4.37
N ALA A 59 7.68 -8.43 -4.45
CA ALA A 59 6.39 -7.74 -4.52
C ALA A 59 5.59 -8.13 -5.79
N ASP A 60 6.26 -8.26 -6.94
CA ASP A 60 5.63 -8.66 -8.19
C ASP A 60 5.13 -10.11 -8.15
N SER A 61 5.86 -11.00 -7.48
CA SER A 61 5.43 -12.38 -7.25
C SER A 61 4.15 -12.44 -6.41
N VAL A 62 4.07 -11.61 -5.36
CA VAL A 62 2.85 -11.48 -4.55
C VAL A 62 1.70 -10.88 -5.35
N ARG A 63 1.93 -9.81 -6.14
CA ARG A 63 0.90 -9.23 -7.03
C ARG A 63 0.37 -10.26 -8.04
N ALA A 64 1.25 -11.08 -8.61
CA ALA A 64 0.87 -12.15 -9.53
C ALA A 64 0.01 -13.21 -8.83
N ALA A 65 0.36 -13.61 -7.60
CA ALA A 65 -0.42 -14.55 -6.79
C ALA A 65 -1.83 -14.01 -6.43
N LEU A 66 -1.97 -12.69 -6.30
CA LEU A 66 -3.24 -12.01 -6.06
C LEU A 66 -4.10 -11.83 -7.32
N ALA A 67 -3.62 -12.23 -8.51
CA ALA A 67 -4.38 -12.29 -9.75
C ALA A 67 -5.16 -11.01 -10.10
N GLY A 68 -4.59 -9.83 -9.83
CA GLY A 68 -5.21 -8.53 -10.13
C GLY A 68 -6.27 -8.08 -9.12
N ALA A 69 -6.35 -8.71 -7.94
CA ALA A 69 -7.19 -8.21 -6.86
C ALA A 69 -6.81 -6.76 -6.48
N PRO A 70 -7.78 -5.93 -6.04
CA PRO A 70 -7.58 -4.51 -5.74
C PRO A 70 -6.89 -4.32 -4.38
N VAL A 71 -5.67 -4.84 -4.26
CA VAL A 71 -4.85 -4.81 -3.05
C VAL A 71 -3.44 -4.36 -3.39
N ASP A 72 -2.99 -3.34 -2.67
CA ASP A 72 -1.63 -2.85 -2.75
C ASP A 72 -0.67 -3.78 -2.03
N VAL A 73 0.54 -3.90 -2.58
CA VAL A 73 1.60 -4.76 -2.07
C VAL A 73 2.86 -3.94 -1.83
N VAL A 74 3.35 -3.93 -0.59
CA VAL A 74 4.60 -3.30 -0.18
C VAL A 74 5.52 -4.34 0.41
N VAL A 75 6.76 -4.45 -0.10
CA VAL A 75 7.79 -5.36 0.45
C VAL A 75 8.99 -4.55 0.91
N GLN A 76 9.42 -4.74 2.15
CA GLN A 76 10.52 -3.97 2.74
C GLN A 76 11.20 -4.72 3.91
N LEU A 77 12.41 -4.29 4.27
CA LEU A 77 13.11 -4.77 5.47
C LEU A 77 12.37 -4.37 6.75
N ALA A 78 12.26 -5.28 7.72
CA ALA A 78 11.58 -5.02 8.98
C ALA A 78 12.28 -3.95 9.85
N ALA A 79 13.62 -3.93 9.85
CA ALA A 79 14.43 -3.17 10.80
C ALA A 79 14.26 -1.64 10.73
N ALA A 80 13.82 -1.09 9.58
CA ALA A 80 13.74 0.37 9.37
C ALA A 80 12.30 0.88 9.17
N ARG A 81 11.29 0.05 9.44
CA ARG A 81 9.88 0.35 9.10
C ARG A 81 9.25 1.43 9.98
N ARG A 82 9.55 1.44 11.27
CA ARG A 82 9.00 2.44 12.21
C ARG A 82 9.68 3.79 12.04
N LYS A 83 9.05 4.66 11.25
CA LYS A 83 9.49 6.07 11.09
C LYS A 83 8.99 6.92 12.27
N ARG A 84 9.79 7.93 12.64
CA ARG A 84 9.47 8.86 13.75
C ARG A 84 8.64 10.07 13.31
N LEU A 85 8.69 10.40 12.03
CA LEU A 85 8.02 11.55 11.43
C LEU A 85 7.44 11.12 10.08
N PHE A 86 6.20 11.50 9.83
CA PHE A 86 5.50 11.35 8.56
C PHE A 86 5.08 12.75 8.11
N ILE A 87 5.50 13.13 6.91
CA ILE A 87 5.11 14.39 6.26
C ILE A 87 4.38 13.99 4.99
N ALA A 88 3.20 14.57 4.78
CA ALA A 88 2.38 14.37 3.61
C ALA A 88 2.04 15.72 3.00
N ASP A 89 1.86 15.74 1.69
CA ASP A 89 1.28 16.88 1.00
C ASP A 89 -0.16 17.11 1.45
N MET A 90 -0.67 18.34 1.29
CA MET A 90 -2.01 18.70 1.76
C MET A 90 -3.07 18.39 0.71
N ASP A 91 -3.03 19.11 -0.41
CA ASP A 91 -4.00 18.99 -1.49
C ASP A 91 -3.91 17.61 -2.15
N SER A 92 -5.05 17.01 -2.49
CA SER A 92 -5.17 15.70 -3.13
C SER A 92 -4.46 14.53 -2.43
N THR A 93 -4.06 14.70 -1.15
CA THR A 93 -3.43 13.67 -0.32
C THR A 93 -4.08 13.59 1.07
N MET A 94 -4.05 14.68 1.86
CA MET A 94 -4.75 14.75 3.15
C MET A 94 -6.20 15.19 2.99
N ILE A 95 -6.47 16.05 2.03
CA ILE A 95 -7.83 16.47 1.62
C ILE A 95 -8.07 16.06 0.17
N GLY A 96 -9.32 15.77 -0.19
CA GLY A 96 -9.67 15.38 -1.56
C GLY A 96 -9.87 16.57 -2.51
N GLN A 97 -9.76 17.77 -1.97
CA GLN A 97 -9.94 19.03 -2.66
C GLN A 97 -8.60 19.56 -3.17
N GLU A 98 -8.67 20.27 -4.30
CA GLU A 98 -7.59 21.13 -4.77
C GLU A 98 -7.97 22.57 -4.42
N CYS A 99 -7.39 23.09 -3.33
CA CYS A 99 -7.82 24.35 -2.71
C CYS A 99 -7.84 25.53 -3.70
N ILE A 100 -6.89 25.59 -4.63
CA ILE A 100 -6.80 26.66 -5.63
C ILE A 100 -7.93 26.56 -6.66
N ASP A 101 -8.27 25.35 -7.10
CA ASP A 101 -9.34 25.12 -8.07
C ASP A 101 -10.70 25.50 -7.52
N GLU A 102 -10.95 25.21 -6.24
CA GLU A 102 -12.19 25.60 -5.57
C GLU A 102 -12.31 27.13 -5.43
N LEU A 103 -11.23 27.80 -5.05
CA LEU A 103 -11.19 29.27 -4.99
C LEU A 103 -11.39 29.91 -6.38
N ALA A 104 -10.79 29.32 -7.41
CA ALA A 104 -10.93 29.78 -8.79
C ALA A 104 -12.35 29.62 -9.33
N ASP A 105 -13.06 28.56 -8.92
CA ASP A 105 -14.47 28.32 -9.24
C ASP A 105 -15.35 29.42 -8.64
N VAL A 106 -15.12 29.78 -7.37
CA VAL A 106 -15.88 30.83 -6.66
C VAL A 106 -15.81 32.19 -7.37
N ILE A 107 -14.67 32.52 -7.99
CA ILE A 107 -14.47 33.78 -8.71
C ILE A 107 -14.58 33.64 -10.24
N GLY A 108 -14.98 32.46 -10.73
CA GLY A 108 -15.28 32.22 -12.15
C GLY A 108 -14.05 32.13 -13.08
N ILE A 109 -12.85 31.87 -12.56
CA ILE A 109 -11.60 31.76 -13.35
C ILE A 109 -11.03 30.34 -13.44
N LYS A 110 -11.78 29.33 -12.99
CA LYS A 110 -11.34 27.92 -12.97
C LYS A 110 -10.74 27.44 -14.29
N ALA A 111 -11.36 27.77 -15.42
CA ALA A 111 -10.86 27.36 -16.73
C ALA A 111 -9.46 27.91 -17.08
N HIS A 112 -9.07 29.06 -16.52
CA HIS A 112 -7.73 29.61 -16.69
C HIS A 112 -6.71 28.89 -15.81
N VAL A 113 -7.11 28.56 -14.57
CA VAL A 113 -6.26 27.85 -13.60
C VAL A 113 -6.03 26.41 -14.06
N ALA A 114 -7.08 25.69 -14.47
CA ALA A 114 -7.00 24.29 -14.93
C ALA A 114 -6.24 24.11 -16.26
N ALA A 115 -5.88 25.19 -16.95
CA ALA A 115 -5.15 25.14 -18.22
C ALA A 115 -3.62 25.21 -18.04
N ILE A 116 -3.13 25.36 -16.80
CA ILE A 116 -1.72 25.47 -16.41
C ILE A 116 -1.34 24.21 -15.64
#